data_AF-A0A9W7EF47-F1
#
_entry.id   AF-A0A9W7EF47-F1
#
_cell.length_a   1.000
_cell.length_b   1.000
_cell.length_c   1.000
_cell.angle_alpha   90.00
_cell.angle_beta   90.00
_cell.angle_gamma   90.00
#
_symmetry.space_group_name_H-M   'P 1'
#
loop_
_entity.id
_entity.type
_entity.pdbx_description
1 polymer ?
#
loop_
_entity_poly.entity_id
_entity_poly.type
_entity_poly.pdbx_seq_one_letter_code
_entity_poly.pdbx_strand_id
1 'polypeptide(L)'
;MALKHKELSEVIWIINCHLQAGNTNGQRRLRQLHDSLETVRKKAKALNLSEKRCIVCGDFNSDNEGSATQKLLKDGIMEAGFIENGVVISNKNKKQTVGKFLDSYVLAYGDTEPPPTLVAPKLIEYFVAGVEEGQEGLLLTHELVTVLTEVFKFYAASEELVKAEVDVFLTDINLSTERGSEMRFAYKILEEKGSMSVSDFIDLYRAEIKGGKFWGVAHDLVIFAEKFGIEKELLDTVLPQFYHRKVAFDVEAVKDKDLFKARFDYVFHTQDSLELLGVRGLEEGSGGKPMPNRIDPSDHHYLVGEFEIK
;
A
#
# COMPACT_ATOMS: atom_id res chain seq x y z
N MET A 1 6.75 16.71 -12.78
CA MET A 1 8.00 17.49 -12.76
C MET A 1 8.55 17.58 -14.18
N ALA A 2 9.32 18.61 -14.51
CA ALA A 2 10.05 18.71 -15.78
C ALA A 2 11.53 18.91 -15.44
N LEU A 3 12.40 18.04 -15.98
CA LEU A 3 13.84 18.11 -15.80
C LEU A 3 14.46 18.58 -17.11
N LYS A 4 15.29 19.63 -17.06
CA LYS A 4 16.02 20.11 -18.23
C LYS A 4 17.41 19.49 -18.26
N HIS A 5 17.78 18.84 -19.37
CA HIS A 5 19.14 18.37 -19.57
C HIS A 5 20.08 19.58 -19.67
N LYS A 6 21.18 19.57 -18.90
CA LYS A 6 22.08 20.73 -18.79
C LYS A 6 22.67 21.13 -20.14
N GLU A 7 22.96 20.17 -20.99
CA GLU A 7 23.73 20.37 -22.23
C GLU A 7 22.86 20.31 -23.50
N LEU A 8 21.78 19.53 -23.49
CA LEU A 8 21.03 19.22 -24.71
C LEU A 8 19.89 20.21 -24.98
N SER A 9 19.62 21.15 -24.06
CA SER A 9 18.42 22.02 -24.08
C SER A 9 17.08 21.26 -24.13
N GLU A 10 17.11 19.95 -23.93
CA GLU A 10 15.94 19.08 -23.96
C GLU A 10 15.31 18.96 -22.56
N VAL A 11 14.03 18.58 -22.54
CA VAL A 11 13.27 18.38 -21.30
C VAL A 11 12.75 16.96 -21.23
N ILE A 12 12.92 16.34 -20.06
CA ILE A 12 12.32 15.07 -19.68
C ILE A 12 11.18 15.37 -18.70
N TRP A 13 9.99 14.87 -19.01
CA TRP A 13 8.82 14.95 -18.14
C TRP A 13 8.82 13.76 -17.19
N ILE A 14 8.64 14.02 -15.90
CA ILE A 14 8.53 12.97 -14.88
C ILE A 14 7.18 13.09 -14.18
N ILE A 15 6.36 12.07 -14.28
CA ILE A 15 5.13 11.90 -13.52
C ILE A 15 5.45 10.89 -12.42
N ASN A 16 5.65 11.37 -11.19
CA ASN A 16 5.69 10.51 -10.01
C ASN A 16 4.27 10.45 -9.43
N CYS A 17 3.70 9.26 -9.24
CA CYS A 17 2.33 9.07 -8.80
C CYS A 17 2.21 8.16 -7.56
N HIS A 18 1.11 8.37 -6.85
CA HIS A 18 0.54 7.44 -5.89
C HIS A 18 -0.96 7.41 -6.21
N LEU A 19 -1.37 6.44 -7.03
CA LEU A 19 -2.74 6.34 -7.54
C LEU A 19 -3.68 5.80 -6.46
N GLN A 20 -5.00 5.96 -6.64
CA GLN A 20 -5.98 5.52 -5.65
C GLN A 20 -5.91 3.99 -5.37
N ALA A 21 -5.71 3.63 -4.11
CA ALA A 21 -5.79 2.27 -3.58
C ALA A 21 -7.19 1.64 -3.68
N GLY A 22 -7.27 0.30 -3.62
CA GLY A 22 -8.49 -0.49 -3.55
C GLY A 22 -8.96 -1.08 -4.89
N ASN A 23 -9.41 -2.34 -4.87
CA ASN A 23 -9.61 -3.15 -6.08
C ASN A 23 -10.70 -2.60 -7.03
N THR A 24 -11.68 -1.85 -6.51
CA THR A 24 -12.79 -1.26 -7.27
C THR A 24 -12.49 0.14 -7.81
N ASN A 25 -11.33 0.72 -7.49
CA ASN A 25 -11.00 2.11 -7.82
C ASN A 25 -10.30 2.32 -9.18
N GLY A 26 -10.36 1.33 -10.09
CA GLY A 26 -9.70 1.40 -11.41
C GLY A 26 -10.09 2.64 -12.22
N GLN A 27 -11.34 3.09 -12.15
CA GLN A 27 -11.80 4.31 -12.83
C GLN A 27 -11.08 5.57 -12.31
N ARG A 28 -10.85 5.66 -10.99
CA ARG A 28 -10.19 6.81 -10.38
C ARG A 28 -8.70 6.80 -10.69
N ARG A 29 -8.03 5.65 -10.62
CA ARG A 29 -6.64 5.46 -11.04
C ARG A 29 -6.44 5.90 -12.49
N LEU A 30 -7.27 5.41 -13.42
CA LEU A 30 -7.21 5.77 -14.83
C LEU A 30 -7.36 7.28 -15.05
N ARG A 31 -8.29 7.92 -14.34
CA ARG A 31 -8.50 9.37 -14.43
C ARG A 31 -7.28 10.16 -13.95
N GLN A 32 -6.74 9.82 -12.77
CA GLN A 32 -5.56 10.47 -12.19
C GLN A 32 -4.36 10.42 -13.14
N LEU A 33 -4.12 9.25 -13.74
CA LEU A 33 -3.05 9.06 -14.71
C LEU A 33 -3.29 9.84 -16.01
N HIS A 34 -4.51 9.76 -16.56
CA HIS A 34 -4.89 10.49 -17.78
C HIS A 34 -4.73 12.01 -17.62
N ASP A 35 -5.20 12.56 -16.51
CA ASP A 35 -5.11 14.00 -16.20
C ASP A 35 -3.63 14.45 -16.03
N SER A 36 -2.78 13.56 -15.49
CA SER A 36 -1.34 13.81 -15.35
C SER A 36 -0.64 13.88 -16.72
N LEU A 37 -0.96 12.96 -17.63
CA LEU A 37 -0.45 12.96 -19.01
C LEU A 37 -0.96 14.18 -19.80
N GLU A 38 -2.23 14.55 -19.63
CA GLU A 38 -2.79 15.77 -20.21
C GLU A 38 -2.11 17.04 -19.69
N THR A 39 -1.68 17.04 -18.42
CA THR A 39 -0.92 18.14 -17.83
C THR A 39 0.45 18.27 -18.49
N VAL A 40 1.15 17.15 -18.76
CA VAL A 40 2.41 17.15 -19.51
C VAL A 40 2.20 17.75 -20.91
N ARG A 41 1.22 17.25 -21.66
CA ARG A 41 0.88 17.74 -23.01
C ARG A 41 0.62 19.25 -23.03
N LYS A 42 -0.22 19.75 -22.11
CA LYS A 42 -0.57 21.17 -22.03
C LYS A 42 0.65 22.03 -21.69
N LYS A 43 1.49 21.60 -20.75
CA LYS A 43 2.72 22.32 -20.36
C LYS A 43 3.77 22.32 -21.45
N ALA A 44 4.00 21.17 -22.11
CA ALA A 44 4.92 21.06 -23.24
C ALA A 44 4.54 22.01 -24.37
N LYS A 45 3.25 22.03 -24.75
CA LYS A 45 2.72 22.98 -25.74
C LYS A 45 2.92 24.44 -25.34
N ALA A 46 2.63 24.79 -24.08
CA ALA A 46 2.76 26.16 -23.60
C ALA A 46 4.22 26.66 -23.60
N LEU A 47 5.18 25.74 -23.40
CA LEU A 47 6.61 26.04 -23.38
C LEU A 47 7.30 25.84 -24.73
N ASN A 48 6.55 25.44 -25.77
CA ASN A 48 7.09 25.04 -27.08
C ASN A 48 8.20 23.96 -26.95
N LEU A 49 7.96 22.98 -26.09
CA LEU A 49 8.83 21.83 -25.85
C LEU A 49 8.14 20.55 -26.34
N SER A 50 8.92 19.50 -26.60
CA SER A 50 8.36 18.18 -26.86
C SER A 50 7.82 17.53 -25.58
N GLU A 51 6.66 16.90 -25.67
CA GLU A 51 6.07 16.04 -24.65
C GLU A 51 6.60 14.59 -24.72
N LYS A 52 7.29 14.22 -25.81
CA LYS A 52 7.57 12.82 -26.14
C LYS A 52 8.50 12.12 -25.15
N ARG A 53 9.36 12.85 -24.44
CA ARG A 53 10.27 12.29 -23.42
C ARG A 53 9.61 12.32 -22.06
N CYS A 54 8.95 11.22 -21.69
CA CYS A 54 8.18 11.13 -20.47
C CYS A 54 8.47 9.83 -19.73
N ILE A 55 8.64 9.94 -18.41
CA ILE A 55 8.73 8.83 -17.47
C ILE A 55 7.55 8.93 -16.53
N VAL A 56 6.82 7.83 -16.33
CA VAL A 56 5.76 7.69 -15.33
C VAL A 56 6.20 6.66 -14.32
N CYS A 57 6.33 7.03 -13.05
CA CYS A 57 6.78 6.15 -11.99
C CYS A 57 5.99 6.34 -10.69
N GLY A 58 6.16 5.42 -9.75
CA GLY A 58 5.56 5.46 -8.42
C GLY A 58 4.55 4.34 -8.20
N ASP A 59 3.72 4.49 -7.17
CA ASP A 59 2.73 3.51 -6.74
C ASP A 59 1.45 3.62 -7.59
N PHE A 60 1.17 2.59 -8.39
CA PHE A 60 0.00 2.50 -9.24
C PHE A 60 -1.21 1.90 -8.52
N ASN A 61 -1.04 1.31 -7.33
CA ASN A 61 -2.09 0.64 -6.56
C ASN A 61 -2.90 -0.35 -7.43
N SER A 62 -2.17 -1.09 -8.26
CA SER A 62 -2.68 -2.04 -9.25
C SER A 62 -1.58 -3.04 -9.56
N ASP A 63 -1.74 -4.28 -9.15
CA ASP A 63 -0.82 -5.40 -9.38
C ASP A 63 -1.07 -6.14 -10.70
N ASN A 64 -2.29 -6.05 -11.22
CA ASN A 64 -2.71 -6.83 -12.38
C ASN A 64 -2.05 -6.35 -13.68
N GLU A 65 -1.34 -7.26 -14.35
CA GLU A 65 -0.97 -7.06 -15.74
C GLU A 65 -2.21 -6.78 -16.59
N GLY A 66 -2.12 -5.75 -17.42
CA GLY A 66 -3.23 -5.35 -18.27
C GLY A 66 -4.32 -4.52 -17.59
N SER A 67 -4.06 -3.97 -16.39
CA SER A 67 -4.94 -2.96 -15.78
C SER A 67 -5.21 -1.76 -16.72
N ALA A 68 -6.27 -1.01 -16.44
CA ALA A 68 -6.68 0.11 -17.29
C ALA A 68 -5.59 1.19 -17.43
N THR A 69 -4.81 1.41 -16.37
CA THR A 69 -3.66 2.34 -16.38
C THR A 69 -2.54 1.80 -17.27
N GLN A 70 -2.21 0.51 -17.18
CA GLN A 70 -1.22 -0.12 -18.06
C GLN A 70 -1.65 -0.08 -19.52
N LYS A 71 -2.93 -0.38 -19.83
CA LYS A 71 -3.45 -0.27 -21.20
C LYS A 71 -3.32 1.15 -21.76
N LEU A 72 -3.70 2.17 -20.97
CA LEU A 72 -3.56 3.56 -21.40
C LEU A 72 -2.10 3.93 -21.74
N LEU A 73 -1.14 3.43 -20.94
CA LEU A 73 0.29 3.69 -21.13
C LEU A 73 0.88 2.90 -22.32
N LYS A 74 0.66 1.58 -22.36
CA LYS A 74 1.23 0.69 -23.38
C LYS A 74 0.60 0.90 -24.75
N ASP A 75 -0.73 1.03 -24.81
CA ASP A 75 -1.46 1.10 -26.08
C ASP A 75 -1.71 2.56 -26.53
N GLY A 76 -1.56 3.52 -25.62
CA GLY A 76 -1.92 4.92 -25.84
C GLY A 76 -3.41 5.21 -25.73
N ILE A 77 -4.21 4.16 -25.50
CA ILE A 77 -5.66 4.22 -25.42
C ILE A 77 -6.19 3.16 -24.47
N MET A 78 -7.24 3.52 -23.73
CA MET A 78 -8.10 2.59 -22.99
C MET A 78 -9.50 2.69 -23.60
N GLU A 79 -10.04 1.58 -24.11
CA GLU A 79 -11.31 1.53 -24.84
C GLU A 79 -12.53 1.55 -23.92
N ALA A 80 -13.64 2.09 -24.42
CA ALA A 80 -14.93 2.05 -23.74
C ALA A 80 -15.36 0.60 -23.48
N GLY A 81 -15.93 0.35 -22.30
CA GLY A 81 -16.38 -0.98 -21.88
C GLY A 81 -15.28 -1.86 -21.28
N PHE A 82 -14.05 -1.37 -21.11
CA PHE A 82 -12.99 -2.14 -20.46
C PHE A 82 -13.38 -2.53 -19.03
N ILE A 83 -13.19 -3.81 -18.68
CA ILE A 83 -13.52 -4.38 -17.37
C ILE A 83 -12.23 -4.72 -16.63
N GLU A 84 -12.11 -4.26 -15.40
CA GLU A 84 -11.03 -4.58 -14.46
C GLU A 84 -11.68 -5.00 -13.14
N ASN A 85 -11.29 -6.17 -12.61
CA ASN A 85 -11.83 -6.73 -11.37
C ASN A 85 -13.38 -6.79 -11.33
N GLY A 86 -13.99 -7.16 -12.46
CA GLY A 86 -15.46 -7.24 -12.59
C GLY A 86 -16.19 -5.91 -12.72
N VAL A 87 -15.48 -4.77 -12.73
CA VAL A 87 -16.05 -3.42 -12.82
C VAL A 87 -15.73 -2.79 -14.18
N VAL A 88 -16.74 -2.20 -14.83
CA VAL A 88 -16.54 -1.39 -16.05
C VAL A 88 -15.83 -0.09 -15.68
N ILE A 89 -14.62 0.11 -16.20
CA ILE A 89 -13.76 1.24 -15.84
C ILE A 89 -14.16 2.54 -16.54
N SER A 90 -14.63 2.46 -17.79
CA SER A 90 -15.15 3.63 -18.49
C SER A 90 -16.10 3.28 -19.61
N ASN A 91 -17.12 4.11 -19.79
CA ASN A 91 -18.03 4.06 -20.95
C ASN A 91 -17.53 4.90 -22.13
N LYS A 92 -16.31 5.45 -22.05
CA LYS A 92 -15.72 6.30 -23.10
C LYS A 92 -14.28 5.91 -23.34
N ASN A 93 -13.85 6.02 -24.59
CA ASN A 93 -12.44 5.89 -24.94
C ASN A 93 -11.63 6.98 -24.24
N LYS A 94 -10.54 6.58 -23.59
CA LYS A 94 -9.53 7.48 -23.01
C LYS A 94 -8.26 7.35 -23.82
N LYS A 95 -7.88 8.42 -24.51
CA LYS A 95 -6.67 8.49 -25.35
C LYS A 95 -5.69 9.50 -24.75
N GLN A 96 -4.40 9.24 -24.90
CA GLN A 96 -3.32 10.18 -24.59
C GLN A 96 -2.42 10.36 -25.83
N THR A 97 -1.61 11.43 -25.85
CA THR A 97 -0.81 11.81 -27.05
C THR A 97 0.69 11.95 -26.76
N VAL A 98 1.11 11.65 -25.53
CA VAL A 98 2.51 11.71 -25.09
C VAL A 98 3.37 10.66 -25.83
N GLY A 99 2.78 9.52 -26.17
CA GLY A 99 3.44 8.41 -26.87
C GLY A 99 3.16 7.08 -26.17
N LYS A 100 3.56 5.96 -26.77
CA LYS A 100 3.45 4.65 -26.11
C LYS A 100 4.57 4.47 -25.10
N PHE A 101 4.26 3.80 -24.00
CA PHE A 101 5.20 3.54 -22.93
C PHE A 101 5.57 2.06 -22.87
N LEU A 102 6.82 1.80 -22.49
CA LEU A 102 7.30 0.48 -22.12
C LEU A 102 7.41 0.39 -20.60
N ASP A 103 7.10 -0.79 -20.06
CA ASP A 103 7.36 -1.11 -18.66
C ASP A 103 8.85 -1.41 -18.52
N SER A 104 9.59 -0.49 -17.89
CA SER A 104 11.05 -0.57 -17.76
C SER A 104 11.47 -1.80 -16.97
N TYR A 105 10.65 -2.22 -16.02
CA TYR A 105 10.97 -3.35 -15.16
C TYR A 105 10.84 -4.66 -15.93
N VAL A 106 9.71 -4.84 -16.62
CA VAL A 106 9.51 -6.00 -17.49
C VAL A 106 10.60 -6.08 -18.57
N LEU A 107 11.01 -4.94 -19.15
CA LEU A 107 12.10 -4.93 -20.13
C LEU A 107 13.45 -5.35 -19.55
N ALA A 108 13.80 -4.87 -18.35
CA ALA A 108 15.09 -5.18 -17.73
C ALA A 108 15.21 -6.66 -17.34
N TYR A 109 14.11 -7.28 -16.91
CA TYR A 109 14.09 -8.70 -16.51
C TYR A 109 13.78 -9.65 -17.67
N GLY A 110 13.30 -9.15 -18.82
CA GLY A 110 13.09 -9.93 -20.04
C GLY A 110 12.10 -11.08 -19.82
N ASP A 111 12.56 -12.31 -20.08
CA ASP A 111 11.76 -13.53 -19.92
C ASP A 111 11.63 -13.98 -18.46
N THR A 112 12.34 -13.36 -17.52
CA THR A 112 12.22 -13.66 -16.09
C THR A 112 11.13 -12.80 -15.46
N GLU A 113 10.41 -13.37 -14.48
CA GLU A 113 9.42 -12.62 -13.73
C GLU A 113 10.12 -11.52 -12.93
N PRO A 114 9.76 -10.23 -13.11
CA PRO A 114 10.36 -9.16 -12.34
C PRO A 114 10.07 -9.35 -10.84
N PRO A 115 11.02 -9.07 -9.95
CA PRO A 115 10.80 -9.27 -8.52
C PRO A 115 9.70 -8.34 -7.98
N PRO A 116 9.06 -8.67 -6.84
CA PRO A 116 8.02 -7.82 -6.28
C PRO A 116 8.56 -6.45 -5.90
N THR A 117 7.69 -5.45 -6.03
CA THR A 117 8.00 -4.06 -5.63
C THR A 117 7.31 -3.68 -4.32
N LEU A 118 6.40 -4.52 -3.85
CA LEU A 118 5.85 -4.50 -2.50
C LEU A 118 6.02 -5.88 -1.86
N VAL A 119 6.69 -5.93 -0.70
CA VAL A 119 6.83 -7.14 0.11
C VAL A 119 6.37 -6.82 1.51
N ALA A 120 5.14 -7.23 1.83
CA ALA A 120 4.50 -6.94 3.09
C ALA A 120 4.19 -8.22 3.87
N PRO A 121 4.03 -8.14 5.19
CA PRO A 121 3.50 -9.24 5.97
C PRO A 121 2.09 -9.64 5.51
N LYS A 122 1.83 -10.93 5.38
CA LYS A 122 0.53 -11.47 4.99
C LYS A 122 -0.44 -11.47 6.18
N LEU A 123 -0.90 -10.30 6.60
CA LEU A 123 -1.72 -10.14 7.82
C LEU A 123 -3.19 -10.51 7.66
N ILE A 124 -3.71 -10.51 6.43
CA ILE A 124 -5.16 -10.71 6.20
C ILE A 124 -5.64 -12.02 6.80
N GLU A 125 -4.89 -13.11 6.58
CA GLU A 125 -5.26 -14.44 7.06
C GLU A 125 -5.16 -14.61 8.59
N TYR A 126 -4.38 -13.74 9.25
CA TYR A 126 -4.28 -13.73 10.71
C TYR A 126 -5.41 -12.96 11.37
N PHE A 127 -6.10 -12.08 10.64
CA PHE A 127 -7.13 -11.20 11.20
C PHE A 127 -8.54 -11.46 10.68
N VAL A 128 -8.68 -12.02 9.48
CA VAL A 128 -9.97 -12.19 8.80
C VAL A 128 -10.29 -13.67 8.60
N ALA A 129 -11.35 -14.13 9.27
CA ALA A 129 -11.88 -15.48 9.09
C ALA A 129 -12.80 -15.60 7.86
N GLY A 130 -13.38 -14.48 7.42
CA GLY A 130 -14.27 -14.45 6.27
C GLY A 130 -15.14 -13.20 6.22
N VAL A 131 -16.18 -13.26 5.39
CA VAL A 131 -17.23 -12.25 5.28
C VAL A 131 -18.56 -12.95 5.58
N GLU A 132 -19.41 -12.37 6.42
CA GLU A 132 -20.72 -12.94 6.70
C GLU A 132 -21.60 -12.98 5.44
N GLU A 133 -22.23 -14.12 5.16
CA GLU A 133 -23.18 -14.20 4.05
C GLU A 133 -24.36 -13.25 4.27
N GLY A 134 -24.58 -12.33 3.33
CA GLY A 134 -25.73 -11.43 3.35
C GLY A 134 -25.58 -10.17 4.23
N GLN A 135 -24.45 -9.99 4.92
CA GLN A 135 -24.10 -8.74 5.59
C GLN A 135 -22.74 -8.24 5.11
N GLU A 136 -22.53 -6.93 5.08
CA GLU A 136 -21.18 -6.34 4.89
C GLU A 136 -20.27 -6.52 6.13
N GLY A 137 -20.53 -7.56 6.94
CA GLY A 137 -19.85 -7.87 8.19
C GLY A 137 -18.56 -8.63 7.93
N LEU A 138 -17.44 -8.03 8.31
CA LEU A 138 -16.14 -8.68 8.34
C LEU A 138 -16.05 -9.59 9.57
N LEU A 139 -15.74 -10.88 9.40
CA LEU A 139 -15.50 -11.79 10.52
C LEU A 139 -14.03 -11.77 10.91
N LEU A 140 -13.75 -11.47 12.18
CA LEU A 140 -12.41 -11.59 12.73
C LEU A 140 -12.11 -13.06 13.08
N THR A 141 -10.84 -13.46 12.99
CA THR A 141 -10.37 -14.76 13.48
C THR A 141 -10.61 -14.91 14.98
N HIS A 142 -10.83 -16.14 15.46
CA HIS A 142 -11.04 -16.42 16.88
C HIS A 142 -9.82 -16.00 17.72
N GLU A 143 -8.63 -16.22 17.21
CA GLU A 143 -7.35 -15.92 17.83
C GLU A 143 -7.24 -14.41 18.10
N LEU A 144 -7.51 -13.57 17.09
CA LEU A 144 -7.54 -12.12 17.23
C LEU A 144 -8.56 -11.66 18.27
N VAL A 145 -9.78 -12.20 18.22
CA VAL A 145 -10.83 -11.87 19.21
C VAL A 145 -10.38 -12.22 20.64
N THR A 146 -9.70 -13.36 20.81
CA THR A 146 -9.17 -13.80 22.10
C THR A 146 -8.11 -12.82 22.61
N VAL A 147 -7.14 -12.46 21.78
CA VAL A 147 -6.10 -11.48 22.15
C VAL A 147 -6.69 -10.13 22.50
N LEU A 148 -7.61 -9.60 21.68
CA LEU A 148 -8.25 -8.32 21.95
C LEU A 148 -9.08 -8.34 23.24
N THR A 149 -9.71 -9.48 23.56
CA THR A 149 -10.45 -9.67 24.81
C THR A 149 -9.51 -9.63 26.03
N GLU A 150 -8.34 -10.26 25.95
CA GLU A 150 -7.33 -10.17 27.02
C GLU A 150 -6.75 -8.76 27.14
N VAL A 151 -6.45 -8.10 26.01
CA VAL A 151 -6.02 -6.69 25.99
C VAL A 151 -7.02 -5.78 26.68
N PHE A 152 -8.32 -5.95 26.38
CA PHE A 152 -9.38 -5.17 27.01
C PHE A 152 -9.33 -5.27 28.55
N LYS A 153 -9.13 -6.48 29.09
CA LYS A 153 -9.05 -6.72 30.54
C LYS A 153 -7.86 -6.02 31.20
N PHE A 154 -6.76 -5.78 30.48
CA PHE A 154 -5.62 -5.05 31.04
C PHE A 154 -5.89 -3.55 31.21
N TYR A 155 -6.76 -2.98 30.38
CA TYR A 155 -7.15 -1.57 30.49
C TYR A 155 -8.33 -1.35 31.42
N ALA A 156 -9.27 -2.29 31.46
CA ALA A 156 -10.51 -2.13 32.21
C ALA A 156 -10.29 -2.41 33.70
N ALA A 157 -10.52 -1.41 34.56
CA ALA A 157 -10.57 -1.61 36.00
C ALA A 157 -11.87 -2.30 36.45
N SER A 158 -12.87 -2.36 35.56
CA SER A 158 -14.17 -3.00 35.75
C SER A 158 -14.54 -3.86 34.52
N GLU A 159 -15.82 -4.20 34.33
CA GLU A 159 -16.28 -4.92 33.13
C GLU A 159 -16.33 -4.02 31.87
N GLU A 160 -16.20 -2.71 32.02
CA GLU A 160 -16.26 -1.72 30.95
C GLU A 160 -15.09 -0.73 31.02
N LEU A 161 -14.76 -0.14 29.86
CA LEU A 161 -13.80 0.94 29.74
C LEU A 161 -14.50 2.31 29.83
N VAL A 162 -14.18 3.09 30.85
CA VAL A 162 -14.59 4.50 30.95
C VAL A 162 -13.59 5.41 30.22
N LYS A 163 -13.93 6.68 30.06
CA LYS A 163 -13.10 7.66 29.33
C LYS A 163 -11.62 7.66 29.75
N ALA A 164 -11.34 7.64 31.06
CA ALA A 164 -9.96 7.66 31.54
C ALA A 164 -9.14 6.46 31.06
N GLU A 165 -9.75 5.27 30.98
CA GLU A 165 -9.08 4.05 30.54
C GLU A 165 -8.93 4.02 29.01
N VAL A 166 -9.94 4.52 28.29
CA VAL A 166 -9.86 4.74 26.83
C VAL A 166 -8.73 5.72 26.50
N ASP A 167 -8.56 6.80 27.27
CA ASP A 167 -7.49 7.77 27.07
C ASP A 167 -6.10 7.13 27.24
N VAL A 168 -5.94 6.23 28.23
CA VAL A 168 -4.69 5.47 28.42
C VAL A 168 -4.44 4.55 27.22
N PHE A 169 -5.44 3.76 26.83
CA PHE A 169 -5.38 2.89 25.64
C PHE A 169 -4.95 3.66 24.39
N LEU A 170 -5.63 4.77 24.08
CA LEU A 170 -5.32 5.59 22.91
C LEU A 170 -3.92 6.21 23.00
N THR A 171 -3.50 6.62 24.19
CA THR A 171 -2.15 7.15 24.40
C THR A 171 -1.08 6.10 24.11
N ASP A 172 -1.30 4.84 24.48
CA ASP A 172 -0.32 3.79 24.22
C ASP A 172 -0.16 3.51 22.72
N ILE A 173 -1.26 3.40 21.97
CA ILE A 173 -1.19 3.04 20.55
C ILE A 173 -0.86 4.23 19.63
N ASN A 174 -1.35 5.44 19.95
CA ASN A 174 -1.24 6.62 19.09
C ASN A 174 -0.23 7.65 19.59
N LEU A 175 0.29 7.49 20.81
CA LEU A 175 1.04 8.52 21.55
C LEU A 175 0.24 9.83 21.73
N SER A 176 -1.08 9.77 21.56
CA SER A 176 -1.99 10.92 21.55
C SER A 176 -3.45 10.47 21.60
N THR A 177 -4.30 11.23 22.27
CA THR A 177 -5.76 11.04 22.30
C THR A 177 -6.51 11.91 21.28
N GLU A 178 -5.79 12.58 20.36
CA GLU A 178 -6.37 13.59 19.46
C GLU A 178 -6.45 13.14 18.01
N ARG A 179 -5.94 11.95 17.69
CA ARG A 179 -5.86 11.44 16.31
C ARG A 179 -6.21 9.96 16.21
N GLY A 180 -6.42 9.50 14.99
CA GLY A 180 -6.81 8.11 14.69
C GLY A 180 -8.32 7.95 14.45
N SER A 181 -8.70 6.93 13.68
CA SER A 181 -10.12 6.53 13.59
C SER A 181 -10.55 5.72 14.79
N GLU A 182 -9.61 5.04 15.43
CA GLU A 182 -9.71 4.32 16.69
C GLU A 182 -10.24 5.26 17.77
N MET A 183 -9.62 6.44 17.90
CA MET A 183 -10.07 7.51 18.81
C MET A 183 -11.49 7.97 18.47
N ARG A 184 -11.76 8.29 17.21
CA ARG A 184 -13.09 8.78 16.79
C ARG A 184 -14.19 7.75 17.07
N PHE A 185 -13.88 6.47 16.87
CA PHE A 185 -14.77 5.36 17.12
C PHE A 185 -15.04 5.20 18.63
N ALA A 186 -13.97 5.14 19.43
CA ALA A 186 -14.08 4.99 20.89
C ALA A 186 -14.82 6.17 21.54
N TYR A 187 -14.49 7.41 21.18
CA TYR A 187 -15.15 8.58 21.76
C TYR A 187 -16.61 8.72 21.35
N LYS A 188 -16.97 8.29 20.13
CA LYS A 188 -18.37 8.20 19.74
C LYS A 188 -19.15 7.24 20.65
N ILE A 189 -18.58 6.07 20.95
CA ILE A 189 -19.20 5.10 21.88
C ILE A 189 -19.33 5.70 23.28
N LEU A 190 -18.28 6.35 23.80
CA LEU A 190 -18.32 6.99 25.11
C LEU A 190 -19.38 8.11 25.19
N GLU A 191 -19.56 8.89 24.12
CA GLU A 191 -20.60 9.91 24.05
C GLU A 191 -22.01 9.29 24.07
N GLU A 192 -22.21 8.17 23.38
CA GLU A 192 -23.51 7.51 23.24
C GLU A 192 -23.88 6.64 24.46
N LYS A 193 -22.91 5.94 25.05
CA LYS A 193 -23.12 4.91 26.08
C LYS A 193 -22.52 5.25 27.44
N GLY A 194 -21.59 6.21 27.52
CA GLY A 194 -20.84 6.56 28.73
C GLY A 194 -19.64 5.65 29.02
N SER A 195 -19.64 4.43 28.50
CA SER A 195 -18.59 3.42 28.66
C SER A 195 -18.49 2.54 27.40
N MET A 196 -17.41 1.78 27.29
CA MET A 196 -17.13 0.89 26.15
C MET A 196 -17.00 -0.55 26.64
N SER A 197 -17.86 -1.44 26.14
CA SER A 197 -17.80 -2.87 26.45
C SER A 197 -16.69 -3.59 25.66
N VAL A 198 -16.41 -4.85 26.01
CA VAL A 198 -15.48 -5.68 25.24
C VAL A 198 -15.93 -5.87 23.79
N SER A 199 -17.24 -5.98 23.55
CA SER A 199 -17.79 -6.09 22.19
C SER A 199 -17.53 -4.82 21.40
N ASP A 200 -17.69 -3.65 22.02
CA ASP A 200 -17.43 -2.36 21.37
C ASP A 200 -15.93 -2.20 21.02
N PHE A 201 -15.04 -2.70 21.88
CA PHE A 201 -13.60 -2.70 21.62
C PHE A 201 -13.21 -3.64 20.45
N ILE A 202 -13.82 -4.82 20.38
CA ILE A 202 -13.63 -5.73 19.23
C ILE A 202 -14.19 -5.11 17.95
N ASP A 203 -15.33 -4.43 18.04
CA ASP A 203 -15.97 -3.76 16.90
C ASP A 203 -15.12 -2.59 16.37
N LEU A 204 -14.41 -1.88 17.26
CA LEU A 204 -13.41 -0.88 16.88
C LEU A 204 -12.35 -1.51 15.97
N TYR A 205 -11.70 -2.59 16.40
CA TYR A 205 -10.67 -3.27 15.61
C TYR A 205 -11.24 -3.86 14.32
N ARG A 206 -12.48 -4.37 14.34
CA ARG A 206 -13.16 -4.80 13.11
C ARG A 206 -13.33 -3.65 12.13
N ALA A 207 -13.67 -2.45 12.59
CA ALA A 207 -13.80 -1.27 11.75
C ALA A 207 -12.45 -0.85 11.14
N GLU A 208 -11.36 -0.93 11.90
CA GLU A 208 -10.00 -0.67 11.43
C GLU A 208 -9.58 -1.65 10.32
N ILE A 209 -9.81 -2.96 10.51
CA ILE A 209 -9.52 -3.97 9.49
C ILE A 209 -10.39 -3.79 8.25
N LYS A 210 -11.68 -3.48 8.41
CA LYS A 210 -12.58 -3.14 7.29
C LYS A 210 -12.08 -1.91 6.53
N GLY A 211 -11.43 -0.98 7.22
CA GLY A 211 -10.75 0.19 6.63
C GLY A 211 -9.42 -0.12 5.95
N GLY A 212 -8.96 -1.38 5.95
CA GLY A 212 -7.70 -1.81 5.33
C GLY A 212 -6.46 -1.57 6.19
N LYS A 213 -6.61 -1.28 7.48
CA LYS A 213 -5.49 -0.89 8.36
C LYS A 213 -4.85 -2.07 9.11
N PHE A 214 -4.53 -3.13 8.36
CA PHE A 214 -3.91 -4.34 8.92
C PHE A 214 -2.63 -4.03 9.70
N TRP A 215 -1.75 -3.17 9.17
CA TRP A 215 -0.49 -2.84 9.83
C TRP A 215 -0.66 -2.00 11.10
N GLY A 216 -1.64 -1.10 11.13
CA GLY A 216 -1.97 -0.34 12.35
C GLY A 216 -2.38 -1.29 13.47
N VAL A 217 -3.27 -2.25 13.16
CA VAL A 217 -3.66 -3.28 14.11
C VAL A 217 -2.49 -4.17 14.53
N ALA A 218 -1.64 -4.60 13.59
CA ALA A 218 -0.46 -5.39 13.95
C ALA A 218 0.52 -4.63 14.86
N HIS A 219 0.72 -3.34 14.60
CA HIS A 219 1.53 -2.48 15.44
C HIS A 219 0.96 -2.35 16.86
N ASP A 220 -0.35 -2.15 17.00
CA ASP A 220 -1.03 -2.10 18.30
C ASP A 220 -0.83 -3.39 19.09
N LEU A 221 -1.00 -4.55 18.44
CA LEU A 221 -0.79 -5.86 19.07
C LEU A 221 0.64 -6.04 19.60
N VAL A 222 1.65 -5.54 18.87
CA VAL A 222 3.04 -5.53 19.35
C VAL A 222 3.19 -4.64 20.58
N ILE A 223 2.59 -3.44 20.58
CA ILE A 223 2.60 -2.55 21.75
C ILE A 223 1.96 -3.23 22.96
N PHE A 224 0.82 -3.89 22.78
CA PHE A 224 0.15 -4.60 23.87
C PHE A 224 0.97 -5.76 24.40
N ALA A 225 1.58 -6.54 23.52
CA ALA A 225 2.43 -7.65 23.93
C ALA A 225 3.64 -7.18 24.74
N GLU A 226 4.28 -6.08 24.32
CA GLU A 226 5.39 -5.49 25.06
C GLU A 226 4.96 -4.92 26.42
N LYS A 227 3.82 -4.24 26.45
CA LYS A 227 3.32 -3.55 27.65
C LYS A 227 2.79 -4.51 28.70
N PHE A 228 2.00 -5.49 28.29
CA PHE A 228 1.28 -6.39 29.19
C PHE A 228 1.93 -7.76 29.35
N GLY A 229 2.99 -8.06 28.59
CA GLY A 229 3.64 -9.36 28.62
C GLY A 229 2.75 -10.48 28.11
N ILE A 230 1.97 -10.21 27.05
CA ILE A 230 1.15 -11.24 26.38
C ILE A 230 2.06 -12.40 25.97
N GLU A 231 1.64 -13.63 26.27
CA GLU A 231 2.41 -14.83 25.97
C GLU A 231 2.76 -14.88 24.48
N LYS A 232 4.02 -15.22 24.21
CA LYS A 232 4.56 -15.26 22.85
C LYS A 232 3.77 -16.24 21.98
N GLU A 233 3.41 -17.37 22.56
CA GLU A 233 2.65 -18.44 21.93
C GLU A 233 1.27 -17.95 21.47
N LEU A 234 0.63 -17.07 22.24
CA LEU A 234 -0.64 -16.46 21.87
C LEU A 234 -0.44 -15.41 20.77
N LEU A 235 0.62 -14.60 20.85
CA LEU A 235 0.93 -13.62 19.80
C LEU A 235 1.26 -14.28 18.45
N ASP A 236 1.96 -15.41 18.47
CA ASP A 236 2.27 -16.24 17.29
C ASP A 236 1.01 -16.75 16.55
N THR A 237 -0.16 -16.73 17.19
CA THR A 237 -1.43 -17.11 16.56
C THR A 237 -2.08 -15.98 15.77
N VAL A 238 -1.73 -14.72 16.05
CA VAL A 238 -2.35 -13.53 15.46
C VAL A 238 -1.36 -12.67 14.67
N LEU A 239 -0.06 -12.92 14.79
CA LEU A 239 0.98 -12.23 14.03
C LEU A 239 2.02 -13.22 13.50
N PRO A 240 2.61 -12.93 12.34
CA PRO A 240 3.82 -13.61 11.91
C PRO A 240 4.95 -13.48 12.94
N GLN A 241 5.73 -14.54 13.12
CA GLN A 241 6.79 -14.63 14.15
C GLN A 241 7.81 -13.49 14.13
N PHE A 242 8.00 -12.87 12.97
CA PHE A 242 8.97 -11.79 12.79
C PHE A 242 8.51 -10.44 13.37
N TYR A 243 7.25 -10.29 13.82
CA TYR A 243 6.81 -9.12 14.59
C TYR A 243 7.36 -9.08 16.03
N HIS A 244 8.08 -10.11 16.44
CA HIS A 244 8.61 -10.23 17.78
C HIS A 244 9.91 -9.42 17.94
N ARG A 245 9.84 -8.21 18.52
CA ARG A 245 10.99 -7.29 18.68
C ARG A 245 12.21 -7.86 19.43
N LYS A 246 12.10 -9.04 20.07
CA LYS A 246 13.15 -9.66 20.89
C LYS A 246 13.87 -10.86 20.26
N VAL A 247 13.48 -11.29 19.07
CA VAL A 247 14.22 -12.33 18.33
C VAL A 247 15.04 -11.62 17.26
N ALA A 248 16.35 -11.88 17.20
CA ALA A 248 17.15 -11.45 16.06
C ALA A 248 16.41 -11.94 14.79
N PHE A 249 16.05 -11.02 13.90
CA PHE A 249 15.23 -11.33 12.74
C PHE A 249 15.92 -12.43 11.94
N ASP A 250 15.39 -13.65 12.03
CA ASP A 250 15.89 -14.77 11.26
C ASP A 250 15.25 -14.69 9.88
N VAL A 251 16.00 -14.03 9.00
CA VAL A 251 15.83 -13.96 7.55
C VAL A 251 15.36 -15.30 6.98
N GLU A 252 15.93 -16.42 7.44
CA GLU A 252 15.61 -17.77 6.97
C GLU A 252 14.32 -18.34 7.58
N ALA A 253 13.89 -17.82 8.74
CA ALA A 253 12.65 -18.23 9.39
C ALA A 253 11.39 -17.57 8.77
N VAL A 254 11.54 -16.45 8.05
CA VAL A 254 10.43 -15.87 7.28
C VAL A 254 10.13 -16.80 6.12
N LYS A 255 9.08 -17.60 6.27
CA LYS A 255 8.62 -18.48 5.21
C LYS A 255 7.94 -17.62 4.16
N ASP A 256 8.20 -17.90 2.89
CA ASP A 256 7.60 -17.18 1.75
C ASP A 256 6.07 -17.09 1.82
N LYS A 257 5.42 -18.05 2.50
CA LYS A 257 3.97 -18.06 2.76
C LYS A 257 3.48 -16.92 3.66
N ASP A 258 4.34 -16.37 4.51
CA ASP A 258 4.01 -15.33 5.50
C ASP A 258 4.17 -13.91 4.90
N LEU A 259 4.59 -13.83 3.63
CA LEU A 259 4.78 -12.61 2.88
C LEU A 259 3.73 -12.46 1.78
N PHE A 260 3.11 -11.30 1.74
CA PHE A 260 2.39 -10.78 0.59
C PHE A 260 3.38 -10.10 -0.34
N LYS A 261 3.48 -10.59 -1.58
CA LYS A 261 4.35 -10.06 -2.62
C LYS A 261 3.46 -9.50 -3.73
N ALA A 262 3.66 -8.25 -4.11
CA ALA A 262 2.92 -7.59 -5.19
C ALA A 262 3.82 -6.65 -6.01
N ARG A 263 3.32 -6.24 -7.17
CA ARG A 263 3.96 -5.22 -8.03
C ARG A 263 3.06 -4.00 -8.09
N PHE A 264 3.24 -3.05 -7.16
CA PHE A 264 2.47 -1.81 -7.16
C PHE A 264 3.27 -0.63 -7.68
N ASP A 265 4.59 -0.63 -7.46
CA ASP A 265 5.47 0.36 -8.06
C ASP A 265 5.89 -0.04 -9.46
N TYR A 266 5.80 0.92 -10.38
CA TYR A 266 6.22 0.75 -11.76
C TYR A 266 7.10 1.91 -12.21
N VAL A 267 7.88 1.66 -13.26
CA VAL A 267 8.57 2.70 -14.02
C VAL A 267 8.27 2.49 -15.49
N PHE A 268 7.48 3.37 -16.08
CA PHE A 268 7.16 3.42 -17.50
C PHE A 268 7.94 4.53 -18.18
N HIS A 269 8.48 4.27 -19.38
CA HIS A 269 9.16 5.29 -20.19
C HIS A 269 8.65 5.27 -21.63
N THR A 270 8.71 6.40 -22.32
CA THR A 270 8.27 6.50 -23.72
C THR A 270 9.22 5.80 -24.69
N GLN A 271 8.67 4.86 -25.47
CA GLN A 271 9.41 3.93 -26.33
C GLN A 271 10.34 4.59 -27.36
N ASP A 272 9.86 5.66 -27.99
CA ASP A 272 10.49 6.23 -29.19
C ASP A 272 11.53 7.33 -28.86
N SER A 273 11.71 7.68 -27.58
CA SER A 273 12.53 8.85 -27.21
C SER A 273 13.47 8.63 -26.03
N LEU A 274 13.28 7.52 -25.31
CA LEU A 274 14.15 7.10 -24.23
C LEU A 274 14.54 5.65 -24.48
N GLU A 275 15.79 5.34 -24.18
CA GLU A 275 16.32 3.98 -24.14
C GLU A 275 16.58 3.60 -22.68
N LEU A 276 16.09 2.44 -22.26
CA LEU A 276 16.43 1.90 -20.96
C LEU A 276 17.82 1.28 -21.03
N LEU A 277 18.78 1.84 -20.27
CA LEU A 277 20.11 1.28 -20.13
C LEU A 277 20.13 0.17 -19.08
N GLY A 278 19.28 0.28 -18.07
CA GLY A 278 19.11 -0.74 -17.05
C GLY A 278 18.15 -0.31 -15.96
N VAL A 279 17.68 -1.28 -15.18
CA VAL A 279 17.07 -1.01 -13.88
C VAL A 279 18.06 -1.50 -12.84
N ARG A 280 18.52 -0.60 -11.97
CA ARG A 280 19.41 -1.01 -10.88
C ARG A 280 18.57 -1.75 -9.86
N GLY A 281 18.91 -3.03 -9.69
CA GLY A 281 18.39 -3.83 -8.60
C GLY A 281 18.78 -3.21 -7.27
N LEU A 282 17.99 -3.53 -6.25
CA LEU A 282 18.17 -3.09 -4.87
C LEU A 282 19.63 -3.34 -4.38
N GLU A 283 20.26 -4.44 -4.80
CA GLU A 283 21.53 -4.92 -4.24
C GLU A 283 22.76 -4.00 -4.50
N GLU A 284 22.74 -3.13 -5.51
CA GLU A 284 23.96 -2.42 -5.96
C GLU A 284 24.17 -1.02 -5.38
N GLY A 285 23.34 -0.54 -4.44
CA GLY A 285 23.37 0.87 -4.02
C GLY A 285 23.18 1.21 -2.54
N SER A 286 22.88 0.25 -1.66
CA SER A 286 22.56 0.57 -0.27
C SER A 286 23.84 0.68 0.59
N GLY A 287 24.19 1.89 1.00
CA GLY A 287 25.26 2.20 1.96
C GLY A 287 24.98 1.70 3.38
N GLY A 288 24.70 0.40 3.55
CA GLY A 288 24.59 -0.28 4.84
C GLY A 288 23.38 0.11 5.70
N LYS A 289 22.33 0.70 5.12
CA LYS A 289 21.05 1.00 5.81
C LYS A 289 19.85 0.68 4.91
N PRO A 290 18.73 0.24 5.50
CA PRO A 290 17.89 -0.82 4.93
C PRO A 290 16.94 -0.30 3.86
N MET A 291 17.07 -0.91 2.68
CA MET A 291 15.96 -1.17 1.76
C MET A 291 15.10 -2.28 2.36
N PRO A 292 13.89 -2.55 1.83
CA PRO A 292 13.26 -3.79 2.18
C PRO A 292 14.14 -4.96 1.73
N ASN A 293 14.61 -5.70 2.72
CA ASN A 293 15.30 -6.96 2.61
C ASN A 293 14.64 -7.88 3.64
N ARG A 294 15.13 -9.11 3.76
CA ARG A 294 14.70 -10.04 4.82
C ARG A 294 15.01 -9.53 6.27
N ILE A 295 15.19 -8.24 6.55
CA ILE A 295 15.52 -7.66 7.87
C ILE A 295 14.63 -6.45 8.22
N ASP A 296 14.13 -5.71 7.22
CA ASP A 296 13.20 -4.58 7.40
C ASP A 296 12.09 -4.67 6.33
N PRO A 297 10.87 -5.14 6.64
CA PRO A 297 9.78 -5.17 5.68
C PRO A 297 9.27 -3.74 5.42
N SER A 298 9.98 -2.99 4.59
CA SER A 298 9.43 -1.76 4.00
C SER A 298 8.38 -2.15 2.95
N ASP A 299 7.22 -1.51 3.05
CA ASP A 299 6.04 -1.76 2.22
C ASP A 299 6.41 -1.68 0.74
N HIS A 300 7.12 -0.64 0.31
CA HIS A 300 7.53 -0.43 -1.06
C HIS A 300 9.06 -0.49 -1.23
N HIS A 301 9.52 -1.13 -2.30
CA HIS A 301 10.91 -1.12 -2.75
C HIS A 301 11.11 0.07 -3.70
N TYR A 302 12.17 0.85 -3.49
CA TYR A 302 12.51 1.89 -4.46
C TYR A 302 12.96 1.26 -5.77
N LEU A 303 12.56 1.87 -6.88
CA LEU A 303 12.96 1.48 -8.23
C LEU A 303 13.84 2.56 -8.84
N VAL A 304 14.96 2.17 -9.43
CA VAL A 304 15.88 3.09 -10.12
C VAL A 304 16.06 2.65 -11.56
N GLY A 305 15.49 3.42 -12.50
CA GLY A 305 15.76 3.25 -13.92
C GLY A 305 16.86 4.19 -14.41
N GLU A 306 17.77 3.66 -15.22
CA GLU A 306 18.81 4.41 -15.92
C GLU A 306 18.44 4.51 -17.41
N PHE A 307 18.43 5.72 -17.96
CA PHE A 307 17.90 5.99 -19.29
C PHE A 307 18.86 6.85 -20.11
N GLU A 308 18.97 6.53 -21.40
CA GLU A 308 19.61 7.37 -22.41
C GLU A 308 18.56 8.06 -23.27
N ILE A 309 18.85 9.29 -23.70
CA ILE A 309 18.00 10.02 -24.64
C ILE A 309 18.36 9.58 -26.06
N LYS A 310 17.35 9.18 -26.83
CA LYS A 310 17.47 8.91 -28.27
C LYS A 310 17.39 10.19 -29.11
#